data_AF-A0A9P9Z8H5-F1
#
_entry.id   AF-A0A9P9Z8H5-F1
#
_cell.length_a   1.000
_cell.length_b   1.000
_cell.length_c   1.000
_cell.angle_alpha   90.00
_cell.angle_beta   90.00
_cell.angle_gamma   90.00
#
_symmetry.space_group_name_H-M   'P 1'
#
loop_
_entity.id
_entity.type
_entity.pdbx_description
1 polymer ?
#
loop_
_entity_poly.entity_id
_entity_poly.type
_entity_poly.pdbx_seq_one_letter_code
_entity_poly.pdbx_strand_id
1 'polypeptide(L)'
;MAGNWKMNLNHQEAVVLVQKLAWTLSDKKHDYGQVEVVVAPPYVDLRSVQTLVDGDRLRIGYSAQDVSAHESGAYTGEVSAAMLAKLGCDYVVVGHSERREMHGEDDAVVNTKALRTLAAGMTPIVCVGEGLEVRKAGRHVEHTLDQVDGSLAGIDPEQVASLVIAYEPVWAIGTGEVATPDDAQEVCAAIRGRVRDTVGADAAESVRLLYGGSVKSSNVVGIMDQPDVDGALVGGASLDPAEFAAICRYYALPALSLLLILLVLLHKGRGGGLSDMFGGGMSSGLGGSSVAERNLDRITIGAGVLWFACVVGLGLLLRAGS
;
A
#
# COMPACT_ATOMS: atom_id res chain seq x y z
N MET A 1 0.40 2.00 -5.06
CA MET A 1 -0.06 2.44 -3.72
C MET A 1 -1.11 3.52 -3.89
N ALA A 2 -2.32 3.32 -3.39
CA ALA A 2 -3.40 4.29 -3.45
C ALA A 2 -3.75 4.77 -2.03
N GLY A 3 -3.74 6.07 -1.78
CA GLY A 3 -4.08 6.66 -0.50
C GLY A 3 -5.53 7.14 -0.46
N ASN A 4 -6.42 6.38 0.18
CA ASN A 4 -7.82 6.75 0.37
C ASN A 4 -7.99 7.70 1.55
N TRP A 5 -8.19 8.98 1.26
CA TRP A 5 -8.34 10.01 2.29
C TRP A 5 -9.69 9.93 3.00
N LYS A 6 -10.65 9.19 2.45
CA LYS A 6 -12.04 9.13 2.91
C LYS A 6 -12.60 10.56 3.04
N MET A 7 -13.50 10.80 3.97
CA MET A 7 -14.08 12.12 4.23
C MET A 7 -13.19 12.98 5.13
N ASN A 8 -11.96 13.25 4.70
CA ASN A 8 -11.00 14.11 5.40
C ASN A 8 -10.41 15.16 4.46
N LEU A 9 -9.90 16.24 5.07
CA LEU A 9 -9.30 17.41 4.44
C LEU A 9 -10.31 18.30 3.71
N ASN A 10 -9.96 19.58 3.62
CA ASN A 10 -10.54 20.52 2.67
C ASN A 10 -9.56 20.81 1.52
N HIS A 11 -10.03 21.54 0.52
CA HIS A 11 -9.27 21.76 -0.72
C HIS A 11 -7.90 22.44 -0.53
N GLN A 12 -7.71 23.23 0.54
CA GLN A 12 -6.41 23.85 0.87
C GLN A 12 -5.48 22.84 1.52
N GLU A 13 -6.01 22.05 2.46
CA GLU A 13 -5.27 20.98 3.13
C GLU A 13 -4.85 19.88 2.14
N ALA A 14 -5.73 19.55 1.18
CA ALA A 14 -5.44 18.66 0.06
C ALA A 14 -4.22 19.11 -0.75
N VAL A 15 -4.16 20.40 -1.12
CA VAL A 15 -3.03 21.00 -1.82
C VAL A 15 -1.75 20.87 -0.99
N VAL A 16 -1.82 21.22 0.30
CA VAL A 16 -0.66 21.14 1.21
C VAL A 16 -0.16 19.69 1.35
N LEU A 17 -1.06 18.72 1.47
CA LEU A 17 -0.69 17.30 1.57
C LEU A 17 0.02 16.84 0.29
N VAL A 18 -0.57 17.09 -0.88
CA VAL A 18 0.02 16.67 -2.16
C VAL A 18 1.37 17.34 -2.40
N GLN A 19 1.52 18.62 -2.08
CA GLN A 19 2.81 19.33 -2.17
C GLN A 19 3.87 18.68 -1.26
N LYS A 20 3.52 18.41 0.01
CA LYS A 20 4.44 17.75 0.95
C LYS A 20 4.79 16.34 0.53
N LEU A 21 3.81 15.58 0.04
CA LEU A 21 4.01 14.22 -0.46
C LEU A 21 4.95 14.23 -1.67
N ALA A 22 4.68 15.06 -2.67
CA ALA A 22 5.50 15.21 -3.86
C ALA A 22 6.94 15.61 -3.53
N TRP A 23 7.11 16.60 -2.63
CA TRP A 23 8.42 17.00 -2.16
C TRP A 23 9.16 15.87 -1.44
N THR A 24 8.48 15.14 -0.55
CA THR A 24 9.07 14.03 0.20
C THR A 24 9.49 12.88 -0.72
N LEU A 25 8.63 12.50 -1.68
CA LEU A 25 8.95 11.48 -2.66
C LEU A 25 10.14 11.89 -3.54
N SER A 26 10.21 13.17 -3.93
CA SER A 26 11.33 13.72 -4.70
C SER A 26 12.64 13.73 -3.91
N ASP A 27 12.64 14.26 -2.68
CA ASP A 27 13.81 14.29 -1.77
C ASP A 27 14.38 12.88 -1.57
N LYS A 28 13.50 11.91 -1.34
CA LYS A 28 13.91 10.53 -1.12
C LYS A 28 14.28 9.81 -2.42
N LYS A 29 14.07 10.40 -3.60
CA LYS A 29 14.27 9.79 -4.93
C LYS A 29 13.38 8.57 -5.14
N HIS A 30 12.07 8.77 -5.02
CA HIS A 30 11.08 7.73 -5.28
C HIS A 30 11.14 7.29 -6.74
N ASP A 31 11.03 5.99 -6.97
CA ASP A 31 10.96 5.42 -8.31
C ASP A 31 9.51 5.10 -8.65
N TYR A 32 8.88 6.03 -9.37
CA TYR A 32 7.52 5.88 -9.87
C TYR A 32 7.39 4.79 -10.96
N GLY A 33 8.50 4.30 -11.53
CA GLY A 33 8.49 3.14 -12.42
C GLY A 33 8.39 1.82 -11.66
N GLN A 34 8.80 1.80 -10.38
CA GLN A 34 8.69 0.64 -9.52
C GLN A 34 7.38 0.64 -8.72
N VAL A 35 6.97 1.80 -8.19
CA VAL A 35 5.72 1.93 -7.42
C VAL A 35 4.97 3.17 -7.86
N GLU A 36 3.79 2.96 -8.43
CA GLU A 36 2.82 4.00 -8.72
C GLU A 36 2.23 4.58 -7.41
N VAL A 37 2.04 5.90 -7.38
CA VAL A 37 1.48 6.62 -6.23
C VAL A 37 0.22 7.35 -6.66
N VAL A 38 -0.89 7.03 -6.00
CA VAL A 38 -2.21 7.61 -6.26
C VAL A 38 -2.79 8.17 -4.95
N VAL A 39 -3.48 9.31 -5.02
CA VAL A 39 -4.28 9.84 -3.90
C VAL A 39 -5.76 9.86 -4.27
N ALA A 40 -6.63 9.44 -3.36
CA ALA A 40 -8.09 9.48 -3.55
C ALA A 40 -8.70 10.53 -2.61
N PRO A 41 -8.74 11.81 -3.00
CA PRO A 41 -9.35 12.88 -2.21
C PRO A 41 -10.89 12.88 -2.27
N PRO A 42 -11.57 13.60 -1.35
CA PRO A 42 -12.98 13.95 -1.52
C PRO A 42 -13.25 14.67 -2.85
N TYR A 43 -14.47 14.55 -3.38
CA TYR A 43 -14.84 15.21 -4.65
C TYR A 43 -14.56 16.71 -4.67
N VAL A 44 -14.78 17.40 -3.55
CA VAL A 44 -14.61 18.84 -3.40
C VAL A 44 -13.16 19.31 -3.54
N ASP A 45 -12.20 18.39 -3.45
CA ASP A 45 -10.77 18.68 -3.50
C ASP A 45 -10.14 18.31 -4.85
N LEU A 46 -10.82 17.48 -5.67
CA LEU A 46 -10.29 16.97 -6.94
C LEU A 46 -9.83 18.08 -7.88
N ARG A 47 -10.58 19.18 -7.98
CA ARG A 47 -10.19 20.30 -8.85
C ARG A 47 -8.89 20.97 -8.38
N SER A 48 -8.72 21.13 -7.07
CA SER A 48 -7.48 21.69 -6.50
C SER A 48 -6.31 20.75 -6.70
N VAL A 49 -6.50 19.45 -6.48
CA VAL A 49 -5.47 18.42 -6.73
C VAL A 49 -5.08 18.38 -8.21
N GLN A 50 -6.04 18.35 -9.13
CA GLN A 50 -5.79 18.40 -10.58
C GLN A 50 -4.92 19.60 -10.94
N THR A 51 -5.32 20.81 -10.53
CA THR A 51 -4.60 22.03 -10.93
C THR A 51 -3.17 22.07 -10.43
N LEU A 52 -2.91 21.49 -9.24
CA LEU A 52 -1.58 21.35 -8.68
C LEU A 52 -0.75 20.30 -9.45
N VAL A 53 -1.32 19.11 -9.67
CA VAL A 53 -0.64 18.01 -10.38
C VAL A 53 -0.26 18.44 -11.79
N ASP A 54 -1.19 19.05 -12.53
CA ASP A 54 -0.96 19.54 -13.89
C ASP A 54 0.04 20.71 -13.92
N GLY A 55 -0.12 21.67 -13.00
CA GLY A 55 0.69 22.88 -12.93
C GLY A 55 2.16 22.58 -12.62
N ASP A 56 2.41 21.73 -11.64
CA ASP A 56 3.75 21.34 -11.20
C ASP A 56 4.28 20.10 -11.94
N ARG A 57 3.48 19.52 -12.85
CA ARG A 57 3.79 18.29 -13.61
C ARG A 57 4.19 17.13 -12.69
N LEU A 58 3.42 16.95 -11.62
CA LEU A 58 3.66 15.89 -10.65
C LEU A 58 3.39 14.51 -11.28
N ARG A 59 4.11 13.49 -10.81
CA ARG A 59 3.94 12.09 -11.24
C ARG A 59 2.95 11.31 -10.36
N ILE A 60 2.27 12.01 -9.45
CA ILE A 60 1.26 11.43 -8.55
C ILE A 60 -0.06 11.42 -9.31
N GLY A 61 -0.66 10.23 -9.46
CA GLY A 61 -2.01 10.10 -10.01
C GLY A 61 -3.07 10.42 -8.96
N TYR A 62 -4.32 10.56 -9.38
CA TYR A 62 -5.42 10.79 -8.44
C TYR A 62 -6.72 10.09 -8.84
N SER A 63 -7.49 9.78 -7.81
CA SER A 63 -8.70 8.96 -7.88
C SER A 63 -9.89 9.69 -7.28
N ALA A 64 -11.09 9.45 -7.79
CA ALA A 64 -12.28 9.71 -7.00
C ALA A 64 -12.52 8.58 -5.98
N GLN A 65 -13.33 8.84 -4.96
CA GLN A 65 -13.70 7.86 -3.93
C GLN A 65 -15.01 7.11 -4.24
N ASP A 66 -15.76 7.57 -5.24
CA ASP A 66 -17.00 6.97 -5.71
C ASP A 66 -17.33 7.49 -7.13
N VAL A 67 -18.34 6.91 -7.77
CA VAL A 67 -18.95 7.40 -9.02
C VAL A 67 -20.42 6.99 -9.09
N SER A 68 -21.23 7.78 -9.79
CA SER A 68 -22.61 7.41 -10.05
C SER A 68 -22.76 6.21 -10.99
N ALA A 69 -23.79 5.40 -10.77
CA ALA A 69 -24.25 4.39 -11.72
C ALA A 69 -24.86 5.01 -13.00
N HIS A 70 -25.21 6.30 -12.95
CA HIS A 70 -25.86 7.03 -14.03
C HIS A 70 -24.87 7.92 -14.80
N GLU A 71 -25.07 8.06 -16.11
CA GLU A 71 -24.22 8.90 -16.96
C GLU A 71 -24.46 10.40 -16.70
N SER A 72 -25.73 10.78 -16.58
CA SER A 72 -26.21 12.13 -16.27
C SER A 72 -27.70 12.09 -15.93
N GLY A 73 -28.25 13.16 -15.35
CA GLY A 73 -29.70 13.30 -15.18
C GLY A 73 -30.10 13.86 -13.83
N ALA A 74 -31.35 13.57 -13.43
CA ALA A 74 -31.97 14.05 -12.20
C ALA A 74 -31.51 13.24 -10.97
N TYR A 75 -30.21 13.26 -10.69
CA TYR A 75 -29.55 12.53 -9.62
C TYR A 75 -28.84 13.51 -8.68
N THR A 76 -29.62 14.29 -7.94
CA THR A 76 -29.08 15.36 -7.07
C THR A 76 -28.09 14.82 -6.05
N GLY A 77 -26.85 15.32 -6.09
CA GLY A 77 -25.78 14.95 -5.16
C GLY A 77 -24.81 13.90 -5.70
N GLU A 78 -25.15 13.24 -6.81
CA GLU A 78 -24.30 12.25 -7.47
C GLU A 78 -23.26 12.92 -8.39
N VAL A 79 -22.12 12.26 -8.58
CA VAL A 79 -21.03 12.71 -9.47
C VAL A 79 -20.83 11.67 -10.56
N SER A 80 -20.97 12.07 -11.83
CA SER A 80 -20.88 11.13 -12.94
C SER A 80 -19.45 10.86 -13.39
N ALA A 81 -19.23 9.69 -14.02
CA ALA A 81 -17.92 9.31 -14.55
C ALA A 81 -17.37 10.34 -15.55
N ALA A 82 -18.24 10.97 -16.35
CA ALA A 82 -17.84 12.02 -17.28
C ALA A 82 -17.29 13.27 -16.59
N MET A 83 -17.82 13.64 -15.41
CA MET A 83 -17.30 14.75 -14.62
C MET A 83 -15.89 14.44 -14.10
N LEU A 84 -15.69 13.22 -13.58
CA LEU A 84 -14.41 12.76 -13.06
C LEU A 84 -13.34 12.65 -14.15
N ALA A 85 -13.70 12.12 -15.31
CA ALA A 85 -12.81 12.07 -16.48
C ALA A 85 -12.38 13.47 -16.94
N LYS A 86 -13.27 14.48 -16.85
CA LYS A 86 -12.91 15.88 -17.13
C LYS A 86 -12.01 16.51 -16.08
N LEU A 87 -12.02 16.00 -14.86
CA LEU A 87 -11.04 16.34 -13.83
C LEU A 87 -9.73 15.57 -14.00
N GLY A 88 -9.64 14.64 -14.96
CA GLY A 88 -8.41 13.88 -15.23
C GLY A 88 -8.11 12.80 -14.19
N CYS A 89 -9.12 12.27 -13.50
CA CYS A 89 -8.88 11.17 -12.57
C CYS A 89 -8.38 9.94 -13.33
N ASP A 90 -7.35 9.28 -12.82
CA ASP A 90 -6.83 8.03 -13.38
C ASP A 90 -7.66 6.82 -12.91
N TYR A 91 -8.13 6.91 -11.66
CA TYR A 91 -8.84 5.85 -10.96
C TYR A 91 -10.17 6.32 -10.36
N VAL A 92 -11.03 5.35 -10.02
CA VAL A 92 -12.17 5.57 -9.14
C VAL A 92 -12.37 4.38 -8.22
N VAL A 93 -12.42 4.63 -6.91
CA VAL A 93 -12.81 3.61 -5.93
C VAL A 93 -14.30 3.30 -6.07
N VAL A 94 -14.66 2.02 -6.14
CA VAL A 94 -16.06 1.58 -6.23
C VAL A 94 -16.29 0.42 -5.27
N GLY A 95 -17.45 0.41 -4.59
CA GLY A 95 -17.82 -0.66 -3.67
C GLY A 95 -16.96 -0.75 -2.41
N HIS A 96 -16.33 0.35 -1.99
CA HIS A 96 -15.64 0.39 -0.69
C HIS A 96 -16.59 -0.04 0.43
N SER A 97 -16.10 -0.80 1.40
CA SER A 97 -16.87 -1.37 2.52
C SER A 97 -17.81 -0.37 3.19
N GLU A 98 -17.32 0.83 3.49
CA GLU A 98 -18.12 1.96 3.99
C GLU A 98 -19.34 2.30 3.12
N ARG A 99 -19.23 2.21 1.79
CA ARG A 99 -20.35 2.45 0.87
C ARG A 99 -21.32 1.27 0.83
N ARG A 100 -20.81 0.04 0.84
CA ARG A 100 -21.64 -1.17 0.93
C ARG A 100 -22.48 -1.15 2.20
N GLU A 101 -21.87 -0.83 3.34
CA GLU A 101 -22.53 -0.82 4.65
C GLU A 101 -23.46 0.39 4.84
N MET A 102 -22.99 1.61 4.58
CA MET A 102 -23.74 2.83 4.93
C MET A 102 -24.66 3.32 3.81
N HIS A 103 -24.44 2.90 2.57
CA HIS A 103 -25.19 3.35 1.40
C HIS A 103 -25.89 2.20 0.65
N GLY A 104 -25.77 0.96 1.13
CA GLY A 104 -26.49 -0.19 0.58
C GLY A 104 -26.03 -0.58 -0.83
N GLU A 105 -24.75 -0.38 -1.14
CA GLU A 105 -24.19 -0.79 -2.43
C GLU A 105 -23.98 -2.30 -2.47
N ASP A 106 -24.83 -2.99 -3.22
CA ASP A 106 -24.67 -4.41 -3.55
C ASP A 106 -23.74 -4.60 -4.76
N ASP A 107 -23.44 -5.87 -5.08
CA ASP A 107 -22.51 -6.21 -6.17
C ASP A 107 -23.00 -5.72 -7.54
N ALA A 108 -24.31 -5.65 -7.77
CA ALA A 108 -24.87 -5.16 -9.03
C ALA A 108 -24.67 -3.63 -9.19
N VAL A 109 -24.82 -2.88 -8.09
CA VAL A 109 -24.50 -1.45 -8.05
C VAL A 109 -23.00 -1.23 -8.29
N VAL A 110 -22.15 -2.00 -7.61
CA VAL A 110 -20.69 -1.90 -7.76
C VAL A 110 -20.25 -2.24 -9.18
N ASN A 111 -20.81 -3.30 -9.77
CA ASN A 111 -20.58 -3.67 -11.17
C ASN A 111 -20.96 -2.53 -12.13
N THR A 112 -22.14 -1.94 -11.94
CA THR A 112 -22.59 -0.82 -12.77
C THR A 112 -21.61 0.35 -12.67
N LYS A 113 -21.15 0.68 -11.45
CA LYS A 113 -20.17 1.75 -11.23
C LYS A 113 -18.81 1.42 -11.87
N ALA A 114 -18.34 0.19 -11.78
CA ALA A 114 -17.10 -0.25 -12.43
C ALA A 114 -17.19 -0.08 -13.96
N LEU A 115 -18.30 -0.52 -14.57
CA LEU A 115 -18.55 -0.35 -16.01
C LEU A 115 -18.62 1.14 -16.41
N ARG A 116 -19.21 2.00 -15.59
CA ARG A 116 -19.23 3.46 -15.84
C ARG A 116 -17.82 4.07 -15.81
N THR A 117 -16.99 3.64 -14.87
CA THR A 117 -15.59 4.07 -14.77
C THR A 117 -14.81 3.65 -16.00
N LEU A 118 -14.91 2.38 -16.40
CA LEU A 118 -14.25 1.83 -17.60
C LEU A 118 -14.71 2.55 -18.88
N ALA A 119 -16.02 2.76 -19.04
CA ALA A 119 -16.58 3.47 -20.20
C ALA A 119 -16.10 4.93 -20.32
N ALA A 120 -15.70 5.54 -19.20
CA ALA A 120 -15.13 6.88 -19.18
C ALA A 120 -13.59 6.91 -19.36
N GLY A 121 -12.96 5.74 -19.58
CA GLY A 121 -11.51 5.61 -19.78
C GLY A 121 -10.68 5.69 -18.49
N MET A 122 -11.32 5.54 -17.33
CA MET A 122 -10.66 5.50 -16.03
C MET A 122 -10.59 4.05 -15.53
N THR A 123 -9.76 3.81 -14.51
CA THR A 123 -9.57 2.46 -13.95
C THR A 123 -10.34 2.29 -12.63
N PRO A 124 -11.30 1.37 -12.52
CA PRO A 124 -11.96 1.14 -11.23
C PRO A 124 -11.04 0.41 -10.27
N ILE A 125 -11.06 0.83 -9.00
CA ILE A 125 -10.55 0.08 -7.85
C ILE A 125 -11.75 -0.56 -7.16
N VAL A 126 -12.05 -1.80 -7.56
CA VAL A 126 -13.20 -2.57 -7.09
C VAL A 126 -12.89 -3.15 -5.72
N CYS A 127 -13.61 -2.71 -4.69
CA CYS A 127 -13.37 -3.18 -3.34
C CYS A 127 -14.30 -4.35 -2.98
N VAL A 128 -13.72 -5.37 -2.36
CA VAL A 128 -14.39 -6.60 -1.92
C VAL A 128 -13.85 -7.02 -0.58
N GLY A 129 -14.65 -7.70 0.23
CA GLY A 129 -14.24 -8.07 1.57
C GLY A 129 -15.37 -8.53 2.46
N GLU A 130 -14.99 -9.23 3.52
CA GLU A 130 -15.93 -9.85 4.45
C GLU A 130 -15.92 -9.21 5.84
N GLY A 131 -17.09 -9.18 6.47
CA GLY A 131 -17.27 -8.78 7.86
C GLY A 131 -16.90 -9.87 8.87
N LEU A 132 -16.85 -9.49 10.16
CA LEU A 132 -16.38 -10.34 11.26
C LEU A 132 -17.17 -11.66 11.39
N GLU A 133 -18.48 -11.63 11.21
CA GLU A 133 -19.32 -12.83 11.32
C GLU A 133 -19.01 -13.86 10.22
N VAL A 134 -18.71 -13.39 9.01
CA VAL A 134 -18.34 -14.27 7.88
C VAL A 134 -16.95 -14.88 8.11
N ARG A 135 -15.99 -14.08 8.59
CA ARG A 135 -14.64 -14.55 8.95
C ARG A 135 -14.70 -15.61 10.05
N LYS A 136 -15.44 -15.37 11.14
CA LYS A 136 -15.64 -16.33 12.25
C LYS A 136 -16.35 -17.61 11.82
N ALA A 137 -17.21 -17.53 10.81
CA ALA A 137 -17.88 -18.70 10.23
C ALA A 137 -16.98 -19.51 9.28
N GLY A 138 -15.74 -19.07 9.00
CA GLY A 138 -14.83 -19.76 8.09
C GLY A 138 -15.23 -19.68 6.60
N ARG A 139 -16.10 -18.74 6.23
CA ARG A 139 -16.61 -18.56 4.85
C ARG A 139 -16.07 -17.33 4.14
N HIS A 140 -14.98 -16.76 4.66
CA HIS A 140 -14.40 -15.51 4.16
C HIS A 140 -13.95 -15.59 2.71
N VAL A 141 -13.27 -16.69 2.32
CA VAL A 141 -12.88 -16.90 0.91
C VAL A 141 -14.12 -16.99 0.01
N GLU A 142 -15.07 -17.88 0.33
CA GLU A 142 -16.32 -18.05 -0.44
C GLU A 142 -17.05 -16.72 -0.65
N HIS A 143 -17.29 -15.99 0.44
CA HIS A 143 -17.99 -14.70 0.41
C HIS A 143 -17.28 -13.64 -0.43
N THR A 144 -15.96 -13.51 -0.28
CA THR A 144 -15.19 -12.53 -1.04
C THR A 144 -15.15 -12.88 -2.52
N LEU A 145 -15.09 -14.18 -2.87
CA LEU A 145 -15.15 -14.61 -4.27
C LEU A 145 -16.53 -14.38 -4.90
N ASP A 146 -17.61 -14.59 -4.17
CA ASP A 146 -18.96 -14.26 -4.64
C ASP A 146 -19.10 -12.76 -4.94
N GLN A 147 -18.55 -11.89 -4.08
CA GLN A 147 -18.50 -10.45 -4.34
C GLN A 147 -17.67 -10.10 -5.57
N VAL A 148 -16.55 -10.78 -5.81
CA VAL A 148 -15.73 -10.60 -7.03
C VAL A 148 -16.54 -10.98 -8.26
N ASP A 149 -17.17 -12.16 -8.26
CA ASP A 149 -17.96 -12.64 -9.38
C ASP A 149 -19.13 -11.70 -9.68
N GLY A 150 -19.84 -11.22 -8.65
CA GLY A 150 -20.92 -10.24 -8.80
C GLY A 150 -20.44 -8.87 -9.30
N SER A 151 -19.36 -8.35 -8.72
CA SER A 151 -18.84 -7.02 -9.05
C SER A 151 -18.20 -6.97 -10.44
N LEU A 152 -17.69 -8.11 -10.95
CA LEU A 152 -17.05 -8.20 -12.27
C LEU A 152 -17.94 -8.82 -13.36
N ALA A 153 -19.21 -9.11 -13.06
CA ALA A 153 -20.13 -9.74 -13.99
C ALA A 153 -20.23 -8.98 -15.33
N GLY A 154 -19.95 -9.69 -16.43
CA GLY A 154 -20.07 -9.13 -17.78
C GLY A 154 -19.01 -8.09 -18.17
N ILE A 155 -17.94 -7.91 -17.39
CA ILE A 155 -16.78 -7.10 -17.78
C ILE A 155 -15.89 -7.93 -18.70
N ASP A 156 -15.44 -7.34 -19.82
CA ASP A 156 -14.61 -8.05 -20.79
C ASP A 156 -13.24 -8.43 -20.20
N PRO A 157 -12.63 -9.57 -20.60
CA PRO A 157 -11.35 -10.02 -20.05
C PRO A 157 -10.21 -8.99 -20.13
N GLU A 158 -10.12 -8.24 -21.23
CA GLU A 158 -9.12 -7.17 -21.41
C GLU A 158 -9.34 -6.02 -20.41
N GLN A 159 -10.60 -5.72 -20.08
CA GLN A 159 -10.93 -4.71 -19.08
C GLN A 159 -10.61 -5.20 -17.66
N VAL A 160 -10.89 -6.47 -17.36
CA VAL A 160 -10.50 -7.09 -16.07
C VAL A 160 -8.97 -7.09 -15.90
N ALA A 161 -8.22 -7.37 -16.97
CA ALA A 161 -6.76 -7.29 -16.96
C ALA A 161 -6.22 -5.90 -16.60
N SER A 162 -7.01 -4.85 -16.87
CA SER A 162 -6.62 -3.45 -16.65
C SER A 162 -7.11 -2.83 -15.33
N LEU A 163 -8.09 -3.47 -14.67
CA LEU A 163 -8.66 -2.95 -13.42
C LEU A 163 -7.84 -3.32 -12.18
N VAL A 164 -8.29 -2.81 -11.04
CA VAL A 164 -7.70 -3.08 -9.73
C VAL A 164 -8.76 -3.64 -8.81
N ILE A 165 -8.43 -4.68 -8.05
CA ILE A 165 -9.29 -5.20 -6.98
C ILE A 165 -8.60 -4.88 -5.64
N ALA A 166 -9.34 -4.34 -4.68
CA ALA A 166 -8.84 -4.10 -3.33
C ALA A 166 -9.55 -5.02 -2.34
N TYR A 167 -8.80 -5.92 -1.71
CA TYR A 167 -9.29 -6.77 -0.64
C TYR A 167 -9.34 -6.02 0.69
N GLU A 168 -10.53 -5.79 1.23
CA GLU A 168 -10.76 -5.15 2.52
C GLU A 168 -11.10 -6.21 3.60
N PRO A 169 -10.18 -6.53 4.53
CA PRO A 169 -10.52 -7.36 5.69
C PRO A 169 -11.39 -6.57 6.68
N VAL A 170 -12.66 -6.33 6.36
CA VAL A 170 -13.58 -5.49 7.15
C VAL A 170 -13.68 -5.98 8.60
N TRP A 171 -13.57 -7.29 8.81
CA TRP A 171 -13.47 -7.92 10.13
C TRP A 171 -12.35 -7.38 11.04
N ALA A 172 -11.29 -6.80 10.47
CA ALA A 172 -10.13 -6.24 11.17
C ALA A 172 -10.11 -4.69 11.15
N ILE A 173 -11.10 -4.02 10.55
CA ILE A 173 -11.17 -2.56 10.49
C ILE A 173 -11.95 -2.05 11.70
N GLY A 174 -11.26 -1.44 12.66
CA GLY A 174 -11.90 -0.80 13.82
C GLY A 174 -12.45 -1.78 14.88
N THR A 175 -12.18 -3.07 14.75
CA THR A 175 -12.64 -4.14 15.68
C THR A 175 -11.63 -4.48 16.78
N GLY A 176 -10.37 -4.01 16.63
CA GLY A 176 -9.25 -4.40 17.49
C GLY A 176 -8.55 -5.70 17.05
N GLU A 177 -9.13 -6.42 16.10
CA GLU A 177 -8.49 -7.54 15.41
C GLU A 177 -7.45 -7.05 14.40
N VAL A 178 -6.47 -7.88 14.08
CA VAL A 178 -5.39 -7.54 13.15
C VAL A 178 -5.29 -8.62 12.08
N ALA A 179 -5.57 -8.24 10.83
CA ALA A 179 -5.28 -9.09 9.68
C ALA A 179 -3.76 -9.14 9.44
N THR A 180 -3.24 -10.36 9.31
CA THR A 180 -1.83 -10.64 9.06
C THR A 180 -1.51 -10.62 7.56
N PRO A 181 -0.22 -10.55 7.18
CA PRO A 181 0.17 -10.75 5.79
C PRO A 181 -0.32 -12.09 5.20
N ASP A 182 -0.35 -13.15 6.00
CA ASP A 182 -0.81 -14.46 5.56
C ASP A 182 -2.34 -14.45 5.27
N ASP A 183 -3.13 -13.76 6.09
CA ASP A 183 -4.57 -13.57 5.83
C ASP A 183 -4.82 -12.79 4.53
N ALA A 184 -3.99 -11.79 4.24
CA ALA A 184 -4.06 -11.02 3.00
C ALA A 184 -3.69 -11.88 1.79
N GLN A 185 -2.62 -12.67 1.90
CA GLN A 185 -2.15 -13.56 0.86
C GLN A 185 -3.18 -14.66 0.53
N GLU A 186 -3.78 -15.28 1.54
CA GLU A 186 -4.81 -16.31 1.35
C GLU A 186 -5.94 -15.80 0.44
N VAL A 187 -6.48 -14.63 0.76
CA VAL A 187 -7.64 -14.08 0.05
C VAL A 187 -7.23 -13.52 -1.31
N CYS A 188 -6.10 -12.81 -1.42
CA CYS A 188 -5.62 -12.33 -2.73
C CYS A 188 -5.28 -13.48 -3.69
N ALA A 189 -4.64 -14.55 -3.21
CA ALA A 189 -4.39 -15.74 -4.02
C ALA A 189 -5.69 -16.40 -4.48
N ALA A 190 -6.70 -16.49 -3.60
CA ALA A 190 -8.01 -17.00 -3.97
C ALA A 190 -8.69 -16.13 -5.03
N ILE A 191 -8.62 -14.80 -4.91
CA ILE A 191 -9.15 -13.85 -5.90
C ILE A 191 -8.44 -14.05 -7.24
N ARG A 192 -7.10 -14.10 -7.26
CA ARG A 192 -6.34 -14.32 -8.50
C ARG A 192 -6.69 -15.66 -9.15
N GLY A 193 -6.82 -16.72 -8.34
CA GLY A 193 -7.29 -18.03 -8.78
C GLY A 193 -8.68 -17.96 -9.40
N ARG A 194 -9.62 -17.27 -8.76
CA ARG A 194 -10.98 -17.09 -9.29
C ARG A 194 -10.98 -16.35 -10.62
N VAL A 195 -10.24 -15.23 -10.74
CA VAL A 195 -10.11 -14.49 -12.01
C VAL A 195 -9.48 -15.39 -13.10
N ARG A 196 -8.51 -16.22 -12.76
CA ARG A 196 -7.90 -17.17 -13.70
C ARG A 196 -8.92 -18.15 -14.25
N ASP A 197 -9.78 -18.66 -13.39
CA ASP A 197 -10.78 -19.68 -13.72
C ASP A 197 -11.98 -19.10 -14.51
N THR A 198 -12.44 -17.90 -14.16
CA THR A 198 -13.67 -17.31 -14.73
C THR A 198 -13.41 -16.35 -15.90
N VAL A 199 -12.27 -15.67 -15.92
CA VAL A 199 -11.94 -14.65 -16.92
C VAL A 199 -10.79 -15.10 -17.82
N GLY A 200 -9.77 -15.75 -17.24
CA GLY A 200 -8.64 -16.33 -17.97
C GLY A 200 -7.29 -15.94 -17.38
N ALA A 201 -6.25 -16.69 -17.78
CA ALA A 201 -4.90 -16.56 -17.22
C ALA A 201 -4.29 -15.16 -17.44
N ASP A 202 -4.42 -14.60 -18.64
CA ASP A 202 -3.83 -13.29 -18.95
C ASP A 202 -4.41 -12.17 -18.07
N ALA A 203 -5.72 -12.21 -17.82
CA ALA A 203 -6.38 -11.27 -16.91
C ALA A 203 -5.92 -11.46 -15.46
N ALA A 204 -5.79 -12.71 -15.01
CA ALA A 204 -5.34 -13.02 -13.65
C ALA A 204 -3.89 -12.61 -13.37
N GLU A 205 -3.00 -12.70 -14.36
CA GLU A 205 -1.61 -12.24 -14.20
C GLU A 205 -1.48 -10.72 -14.26
N SER A 206 -2.41 -10.04 -14.94
CA SER A 206 -2.34 -8.58 -15.17
C SER A 206 -3.09 -7.77 -14.12
N VAL A 207 -4.21 -8.30 -13.60
CA VAL A 207 -5.03 -7.62 -12.60
C VAL A 207 -4.21 -7.36 -11.34
N ARG A 208 -4.27 -6.13 -10.84
CA ARG A 208 -3.60 -5.75 -9.60
C ARG A 208 -4.51 -5.98 -8.41
N LEU A 209 -4.00 -6.69 -7.41
CA LEU A 209 -4.69 -6.96 -6.16
C LEU A 209 -4.06 -6.14 -5.04
N LEU A 210 -4.82 -5.19 -4.51
CA LEU A 210 -4.39 -4.36 -3.39
C LEU A 210 -4.90 -4.92 -2.07
N TYR A 211 -4.09 -4.82 -1.04
CA TYR A 211 -4.55 -4.98 0.33
C TYR A 211 -5.15 -3.67 0.86
N GLY A 212 -6.41 -3.70 1.29
CA GLY A 212 -7.19 -2.56 1.79
C GLY A 212 -7.34 -2.48 3.31
N GLY A 213 -6.62 -3.32 4.07
CA GLY A 213 -6.63 -3.28 5.53
C GLY A 213 -5.73 -2.19 6.13
N SER A 214 -5.40 -2.33 7.41
CA SER A 214 -4.54 -1.36 8.10
C SER A 214 -3.08 -1.45 7.61
N VAL A 215 -2.66 -0.46 6.83
CA VAL A 215 -1.28 -0.35 6.31
C VAL A 215 -0.54 0.81 6.96
N LYS A 216 0.68 0.54 7.41
CA LYS A 216 1.64 1.48 7.99
C LYS A 216 3.04 1.17 7.46
N SER A 217 3.96 2.12 7.59
CA SER A 217 5.37 1.93 7.24
C SER A 217 6.01 0.74 7.98
N SER A 218 5.51 0.41 9.17
CA SER A 218 6.01 -0.70 9.99
C SER A 218 5.55 -2.10 9.54
N ASN A 219 4.50 -2.23 8.73
CA ASN A 219 3.98 -3.53 8.28
C ASN A 219 3.93 -3.70 6.76
N VAL A 220 4.06 -2.62 5.98
CA VAL A 220 3.97 -2.65 4.52
C VAL A 220 4.93 -3.64 3.86
N VAL A 221 6.16 -3.80 4.38
CA VAL A 221 7.14 -4.73 3.79
C VAL A 221 6.61 -6.16 3.85
N GLY A 222 6.13 -6.62 5.01
CA GLY A 222 5.61 -7.99 5.14
C GLY A 222 4.35 -8.24 4.31
N ILE A 223 3.53 -7.20 4.07
CA ILE A 223 2.36 -7.28 3.20
C ILE A 223 2.79 -7.38 1.72
N MET A 224 3.75 -6.55 1.31
CA MET A 224 4.24 -6.51 -0.09
C MET A 224 5.18 -7.67 -0.44
N ASP A 225 5.69 -8.40 0.55
CA ASP A 225 6.46 -9.64 0.33
C ASP A 225 5.55 -10.82 -0.08
N GLN A 226 4.22 -10.66 0.02
CA GLN A 226 3.26 -11.68 -0.36
C GLN A 226 3.08 -11.72 -1.90
N PRO A 227 3.14 -12.89 -2.54
CA PRO A 227 3.26 -13.00 -4.00
C PRO A 227 2.03 -12.55 -4.77
N ASP A 228 0.84 -12.58 -4.17
CA ASP A 228 -0.41 -12.17 -4.84
C ASP A 228 -0.87 -10.77 -4.44
N VAL A 229 -0.09 -10.03 -3.63
CA VAL A 229 -0.41 -8.66 -3.19
C VAL A 229 0.43 -7.64 -3.95
N ASP A 230 -0.21 -6.90 -4.86
CA ASP A 230 0.44 -5.97 -5.79
C ASP A 230 0.51 -4.52 -5.28
N GLY A 231 -0.06 -4.25 -4.11
CA GLY A 231 -0.03 -2.93 -3.49
C GLY A 231 -1.00 -2.81 -2.32
N ALA A 232 -1.29 -1.56 -1.95
CA ALA A 232 -2.23 -1.25 -0.89
C ALA A 232 -3.19 -0.10 -1.26
N LEU A 233 -4.41 -0.21 -0.76
CA LEU A 233 -5.39 0.87 -0.63
C LEU A 233 -5.33 1.38 0.83
N VAL A 234 -4.52 2.41 1.05
CA VAL A 234 -4.13 2.89 2.37
C VAL A 234 -5.18 3.85 2.91
N GLY A 235 -5.71 3.59 4.10
CA GLY A 235 -6.61 4.51 4.82
C GLY A 235 -5.86 5.63 5.55
N GLY A 236 -6.08 5.79 6.86
CA GLY A 236 -5.62 6.97 7.62
C GLY A 236 -4.12 7.31 7.52
N ALA A 237 -3.24 6.33 7.28
CA ALA A 237 -1.81 6.59 7.07
C ALA A 237 -1.52 7.41 5.80
N SER A 238 -2.46 7.47 4.83
CA SER A 238 -2.35 8.31 3.65
C SER A 238 -2.50 9.81 3.93
N LEU A 239 -3.03 10.17 5.11
CA LEU A 239 -3.22 11.57 5.53
C LEU A 239 -1.94 12.21 6.07
N ASP A 240 -0.92 11.39 6.38
CA ASP A 240 0.41 11.86 6.73
C ASP A 240 1.35 11.67 5.51
N PRO A 241 1.85 12.76 4.90
CA PRO A 241 2.68 12.66 3.71
C PRO A 241 4.02 11.95 3.93
N ALA A 242 4.59 11.99 5.15
CA ALA A 242 5.84 11.31 5.45
C ALA A 242 5.61 9.80 5.61
N GLU A 243 4.56 9.41 6.34
CA GLU A 243 4.17 8.01 6.50
C GLU A 243 3.77 7.39 5.16
N PHE A 244 2.94 8.07 4.37
CA PHE A 244 2.53 7.56 3.06
C PHE A 244 3.69 7.46 2.08
N ALA A 245 4.64 8.42 2.10
CA ALA A 245 5.85 8.31 1.31
C ALA A 245 6.72 7.12 1.74
N ALA A 246 6.79 6.81 3.04
CA ALA A 246 7.49 5.63 3.54
C ALA A 246 6.81 4.33 3.07
N ILE A 247 5.48 4.26 3.08
CA ILE A 247 4.69 3.14 2.54
C ILE A 247 4.96 2.95 1.05
N CYS A 248 4.92 4.03 0.25
CA CYS A 248 5.22 3.98 -1.19
C CYS A 248 6.64 3.48 -1.49
N ARG A 249 7.55 3.64 -0.53
CA ARG A 249 8.96 3.27 -0.65
C ARG A 249 9.32 2.03 0.15
N TYR A 250 8.38 1.11 0.34
CA TYR A 250 8.61 -0.14 1.09
C TYR A 250 9.87 -0.89 0.62
N TYR A 251 10.17 -0.85 -0.69
CA TYR A 251 11.35 -1.47 -1.30
C TYR A 251 12.69 -0.86 -0.88
N ALA A 252 12.71 0.39 -0.40
CA ALA A 252 13.94 1.07 0.01
C ALA A 252 14.36 0.73 1.45
N LEU A 253 13.39 0.34 2.30
CA LEU A 253 13.62 0.04 3.72
C LEU A 253 14.59 -1.14 3.94
N PRO A 254 14.46 -2.29 3.22
CA PRO A 254 15.43 -3.38 3.33
C PRO A 254 16.83 -2.98 2.89
N ALA A 255 16.96 -2.23 1.78
CA ALA A 255 18.25 -1.81 1.23
C ALA A 255 19.00 -0.87 2.18
N LEU A 256 18.31 0.10 2.79
CA LEU A 256 18.87 0.99 3.81
C LEU A 256 19.29 0.23 5.07
N SER A 257 18.50 -0.74 5.50
CA SER A 257 18.82 -1.57 6.67
C SER A 257 20.06 -2.42 6.42
N LEU A 258 20.16 -3.07 5.26
CA LEU A 258 21.33 -3.84 4.85
C LEU A 258 22.58 -2.96 4.71
N LEU A 259 22.45 -1.76 4.13
CA LEU A 259 23.54 -0.80 4.02
C LEU A 259 24.00 -0.31 5.40
N LEU A 260 23.08 -0.01 6.32
CA LEU A 260 23.42 0.39 7.68
C LEU A 260 24.14 -0.73 8.42
N ILE A 261 23.65 -1.98 8.31
CA ILE A 261 24.32 -3.16 8.87
C ILE A 261 25.74 -3.28 8.29
N LEU A 262 25.88 -3.16 6.97
CA LEU A 262 27.18 -3.20 6.30
C LEU A 262 28.10 -2.06 6.77
N LEU A 263 27.59 -0.83 6.90
CA LEU A 263 28.36 0.32 7.39
C LEU A 263 28.77 0.17 8.85
N VAL A 264 27.90 -0.36 9.71
CA VAL A 264 28.23 -0.69 11.11
C VAL A 264 29.34 -1.75 11.17
N LEU A 265 29.25 -2.79 10.33
CA LEU A 265 30.27 -3.83 10.22
C LEU A 265 31.60 -3.27 9.67
N LEU A 266 31.55 -2.39 8.66
CA LEU A 266 32.72 -1.75 8.04
C LEU A 266 33.37 -0.71 8.94
N HIS A 267 32.60 0.06 9.72
CA HIS A 267 33.12 1.06 10.65
C HIS A 267 33.86 0.39 11.82
N LYS A 268 33.38 -0.75 12.34
CA LYS A 268 34.15 -1.57 13.30
C LYS A 268 35.37 -2.27 12.67
N GLY A 269 35.37 -2.49 11.36
CA GLY A 269 36.52 -3.01 10.61
C GLY A 269 37.62 -1.98 10.32
N ARG A 270 37.31 -0.67 10.44
CA ARG A 270 38.23 0.45 10.19
C ARG A 270 38.37 1.36 11.43
N GLY A 271 39.01 0.85 12.47
CA GLY A 271 39.89 1.67 13.32
C GLY A 271 39.31 2.27 14.61
N GLY A 272 40.24 2.62 15.50
CA GLY A 272 40.03 3.19 16.82
C GLY A 272 39.08 4.38 16.85
N GLY A 273 38.43 4.52 18.00
CA GLY A 273 37.22 5.31 18.17
C GLY A 273 37.38 6.83 18.13
N LEU A 274 36.22 7.45 18.30
CA LEU A 274 35.86 8.87 18.43
C LEU A 274 36.72 9.74 19.40
N SER A 275 37.79 9.20 19.99
CA SER A 275 38.71 9.92 20.87
C SER A 275 39.57 10.97 20.15
N ASP A 276 39.69 10.92 18.82
CA ASP A 276 40.54 11.85 18.06
C ASP A 276 39.84 13.16 17.63
N MET A 277 38.51 13.28 17.74
CA MET A 277 37.76 14.48 17.30
C MET A 277 37.57 15.56 18.38
N PHE A 278 37.76 15.23 19.67
CA PHE A 278 37.61 16.18 20.78
C PHE A 278 38.85 16.22 21.68
N GLY A 279 39.98 16.61 21.09
CA GLY A 279 41.11 17.20 21.83
C GLY A 279 41.69 16.35 22.97
N GLY A 280 42.36 15.24 22.63
CA GLY A 280 43.25 14.56 23.55
C GLY A 280 44.70 15.00 23.32
N GLY A 281 45.19 15.92 24.16
CA GLY A 281 46.59 16.34 24.17
C GLY A 281 47.58 15.19 24.44
N MET A 282 48.79 15.37 23.93
CA MET A 282 49.95 14.47 24.05
C MET A 282 50.07 13.78 25.42
N SER A 283 50.04 12.44 25.42
CA SER A 283 51.11 11.63 26.01
C SER A 283 51.06 10.20 25.49
N SER A 284 52.22 9.70 25.11
CA SER A 284 52.50 8.35 24.62
C SER A 284 52.41 7.31 25.74
N GLY A 285 51.79 6.16 25.45
CA GLY A 285 52.20 4.88 26.06
C GLY A 285 51.08 3.97 26.55
N LEU A 286 51.07 2.75 26.01
CA LEU A 286 50.40 1.53 26.47
C LEU A 286 48.91 1.35 26.12
N GLY A 287 48.72 0.69 24.98
CA GLY A 287 47.46 0.13 24.55
C GLY A 287 46.96 -1.02 25.42
N GLY A 288 45.65 -0.99 25.64
CA GLY A 288 44.88 -2.08 26.18
C GLY A 288 43.45 -1.63 26.38
N SER A 289 42.57 -1.86 25.40
CA SER A 289 41.11 -1.72 25.59
C SER A 289 40.71 -2.42 26.88
N SER A 290 39.88 -1.76 27.70
CA SER A 290 39.52 -2.28 29.01
C SER A 290 38.85 -3.65 28.87
N VAL A 291 38.98 -4.53 29.87
CA VAL A 291 38.31 -5.86 29.86
C VAL A 291 36.80 -5.71 29.69
N ALA A 292 36.23 -4.60 30.19
CA ALA A 292 34.83 -4.24 29.98
C ALA A 292 34.52 -3.96 28.50
N GLU A 293 35.32 -3.14 27.80
CA GLU A 293 35.16 -2.90 26.36
C GLU A 293 35.33 -4.17 25.53
N ARG A 294 36.34 -5.01 25.85
CA ARG A 294 36.55 -6.30 25.17
C ARG A 294 35.39 -7.26 25.36
N ASN A 295 34.78 -7.28 26.55
CA ASN A 295 33.62 -8.12 26.82
C ASN A 295 32.35 -7.56 26.18
N LEU A 296 32.17 -6.23 26.16
CA LEU A 296 31.07 -5.57 25.46
C LEU A 296 31.15 -5.82 23.94
N ASP A 297 32.35 -5.78 23.36
CA ASP A 297 32.58 -6.10 21.95
C ASP A 297 32.28 -7.57 21.63
N ARG A 298 32.69 -8.50 22.49
CA ARG A 298 32.39 -9.93 22.31
C ARG A 298 30.90 -10.24 22.43
N ILE A 299 30.20 -9.59 23.38
CA ILE A 299 28.75 -9.73 23.54
C ILE A 299 28.02 -9.13 22.34
N THR A 300 28.49 -7.99 21.83
CA THR A 300 27.88 -7.32 20.66
C THR A 300 28.11 -8.10 19.36
N ILE A 301 29.32 -8.64 19.15
CA ILE A 301 29.62 -9.52 18.01
C ILE A 301 28.83 -10.83 18.14
N GLY A 302 28.76 -11.40 19.33
CA GLY A 302 27.96 -12.59 19.61
C GLY A 302 26.48 -12.34 19.31
N ALA A 303 25.93 -11.21 19.74
CA ALA A 303 24.55 -10.81 19.46
C ALA A 303 24.31 -10.56 17.96
N GLY A 304 25.24 -9.93 17.26
CA GLY A 304 25.13 -9.68 15.81
C GLY A 304 25.23 -10.96 14.98
N VAL A 305 26.14 -11.87 15.33
CA VAL A 305 26.27 -13.18 14.67
C VAL A 305 25.06 -14.05 14.97
N LEU A 306 24.59 -14.06 16.23
CA LEU A 306 23.39 -14.80 16.62
C LEU A 306 22.15 -14.25 15.91
N TRP A 307 22.02 -12.93 15.80
CA TRP A 307 20.92 -12.29 15.08
C TRP A 307 20.97 -12.61 13.58
N PHE A 308 22.15 -12.49 12.94
CA PHE A 308 22.32 -12.86 11.54
C PHE A 308 22.05 -14.35 11.30
N ALA A 309 22.53 -15.23 12.17
CA ALA A 309 22.27 -16.66 12.09
C ALA A 309 20.79 -16.99 12.32
N CYS A 310 20.09 -16.27 13.19
CA CYS A 310 18.65 -16.42 13.38
C CYS A 310 17.87 -15.95 12.16
N VAL A 311 18.20 -14.79 11.57
CA VAL A 311 17.49 -14.22 10.42
C VAL A 311 17.77 -15.01 9.14
N VAL A 312 19.03 -15.31 8.86
CA VAL A 312 19.41 -16.13 7.69
C VAL A 312 19.00 -17.58 7.90
N GLY A 313 19.10 -18.12 9.12
CA GLY A 313 18.64 -19.44 9.47
C GLY A 313 17.13 -19.60 9.33
N LEU A 314 16.33 -18.64 9.81
CA LEU A 314 14.88 -18.60 9.54
C LEU A 314 14.61 -18.47 8.05
N GLY A 315 15.31 -17.56 7.36
CA GLY A 315 15.13 -17.35 5.92
C GLY A 315 15.45 -18.58 5.09
N LEU A 316 16.43 -19.40 5.51
CA LEU A 316 16.76 -20.67 4.84
C LEU A 316 15.83 -21.81 5.24
N LEU A 317 15.39 -21.87 6.50
CA LEU A 317 14.41 -22.87 6.96
C LEU A 317 13.04 -22.67 6.30
N LEU A 318 12.59 -21.43 6.19
CA LEU A 318 11.34 -21.08 5.49
C LEU A 318 11.41 -21.40 3.99
N ARG A 319 12.60 -21.34 3.40
CA ARG A 319 12.84 -21.65 1.98
C ARG A 319 13.12 -23.14 1.70
N ALA A 320 13.44 -23.92 2.73
CA ALA A 320 13.67 -25.36 2.63
C ALA A 320 12.42 -26.19 3.00
N GLY A 321 11.39 -25.55 3.57
CA GLY A 321 10.08 -26.13 3.86
C GLY A 321 9.01 -25.88 2.79
N SER A 322 9.37 -25.19 1.71
CA SER A 322 8.58 -24.96 0.49
C SER A 322 9.00 -25.89 -0.64
#